data_AF-A0A7Y1UDK3-F1
#
_entry.id   AF-A0A7Y1UDK3-F1
#
_cell.length_a   1.000
_cell.length_b   1.000
_cell.length_c   1.000
_cell.angle_alpha   90.00
_cell.angle_beta   90.00
_cell.angle_gamma   90.00
#
_symmetry.space_group_name_H-M   'P 1'
#
loop_
_entity.id
_entity.type
_entity.pdbx_description
1 polymer ?
#
loop_
_entity_poly.entity_id
_entity_poly.type
_entity_poly.pdbx_seq_one_letter_code
_entity_poly.pdbx_strand_id
1 'polypeptide(L)'
;MKSILLTLLLFCQYFAYGQGINNNWITGYGGGFGDPDFGESTIDFFTGSASISLNHMEMDFRQTHANISDSSGNLLFFTNGYYIADANGDTMLNGTGINPSTFTNMFPDGLTIPQASLIIPKPDDSDTYFLFHTTIDTTVPLYAVHFLYLTEIDMSLNGGKGEVINKNQIVLNDSISIGKISAVKHGNGRDWWIIIPGTFSSRYIKLLVTPIGISSVSSQNIGIHTIPRIGQAGFNNSGNKYFHLDFNGEIELFDFDRCTGLYSNQILLNTTVGSAGACLSSNDRFLYSSATDSLFQFDLTAANVQASQTLVAVYDSFLSAGAFPLPTFFEHMALAPDGKIYMTTGNGTQHYHIIDQPDSLGTACNVIQHGLNLGHYYYNTLPNHPNYHLGPLVGSVCDTVYTGIPPPEERLTLKLYPSPNSGAFQITYTPLPENLILQVFNILGEEVYSQLLPQWSQLQNIYVPNLTAGVYMATITSSASTKSVKFLVE
;
A
#
# COMPACT_ATOMS: atom_id res chain seq x y z
N MET A 1 -25.46 54.63 -22.94
CA MET A 1 -24.78 53.50 -23.60
C MET A 1 -23.96 52.78 -22.55
N LYS A 2 -24.42 51.60 -22.14
CA LYS A 2 -23.78 50.77 -21.11
C LYS A 2 -22.75 49.88 -21.81
N SER A 3 -21.48 49.99 -21.42
CA SER A 3 -20.42 49.10 -21.86
C SER A 3 -20.37 47.91 -20.89
N ILE A 4 -20.78 46.74 -21.39
CA ILE A 4 -20.62 45.45 -20.73
C ILE A 4 -19.19 45.00 -21.01
N LEU A 5 -18.35 44.93 -19.96
CA LEU A 5 -17.07 44.24 -20.05
C LEU A 5 -17.26 42.85 -19.43
N LEU A 6 -17.32 41.85 -20.31
CA LEU A 6 -17.43 40.44 -19.98
C LEU A 6 -16.02 39.95 -19.59
N THR A 7 -15.75 39.83 -18.29
CA THR A 7 -14.50 39.21 -17.80
C THR A 7 -14.69 37.70 -17.82
N LEU A 8 -14.18 37.06 -18.87
CA LEU A 8 -14.08 35.61 -19.00
C LEU A 8 -13.05 35.10 -17.97
N LEU A 9 -13.52 34.57 -16.84
CA LEU A 9 -12.69 33.82 -15.89
C LEU A 9 -12.39 32.45 -16.51
N LEU A 10 -11.29 32.37 -17.26
CA LEU A 10 -10.62 31.12 -17.59
C LEU A 10 -10.13 30.49 -16.28
N PHE A 11 -10.90 29.54 -15.75
CA PHE A 11 -10.39 28.57 -14.77
C PHE A 11 -9.35 27.71 -15.47
N CYS A 12 -8.10 28.17 -15.46
CA CYS A 12 -6.96 27.32 -15.73
C CYS A 12 -6.78 26.43 -14.49
N GLN A 13 -7.44 25.26 -14.49
CA GLN A 13 -7.17 24.21 -13.52
C GLN A 13 -5.77 23.67 -13.83
N TYR A 14 -4.78 24.15 -13.09
CA TYR A 14 -3.48 23.50 -13.02
C TYR A 14 -3.64 22.21 -12.24
N PHE A 15 -3.90 21.11 -12.94
CA PHE A 15 -3.74 19.77 -12.38
C PHE A 15 -2.24 19.47 -12.29
N ALA A 16 -1.67 19.66 -11.10
CA ALA A 16 -0.50 18.90 -10.70
C ALA A 16 -1.01 17.58 -10.09
N TYR A 17 -0.78 16.52 -10.85
CA TYR A 17 -1.11 15.11 -10.63
C TYR A 17 0.02 14.40 -9.84
N GLY A 18 -0.29 13.35 -9.05
CA GLY A 18 0.78 12.46 -8.56
C GLY A 18 0.59 11.70 -7.24
N GLN A 19 -0.61 11.54 -6.68
CA GLN A 19 -0.78 10.99 -5.31
C GLN A 19 -1.96 10.03 -5.14
N GLY A 20 -2.55 9.58 -6.26
CA GLY A 20 -3.75 8.73 -6.24
C GLY A 20 -3.53 7.23 -6.33
N ILE A 21 -2.33 6.81 -6.75
CA ILE A 21 -2.09 5.51 -7.39
C ILE A 21 -2.45 4.30 -6.52
N ASN A 22 -2.40 4.43 -5.20
CA ASN A 22 -2.71 3.40 -4.21
C ASN A 22 -3.77 3.83 -3.18
N ASN A 23 -4.62 4.82 -3.52
CA ASN A 23 -5.59 5.40 -2.58
C ASN A 23 -6.89 4.61 -2.43
N ASN A 24 -7.19 3.69 -3.35
CA ASN A 24 -8.38 2.85 -3.24
C ASN A 24 -7.99 1.47 -2.72
N TRP A 25 -8.67 1.00 -1.68
CA TRP A 25 -8.63 -0.39 -1.24
C TRP A 25 -10.02 -0.99 -1.37
N ILE A 26 -10.13 -2.12 -2.04
CA ILE A 26 -11.38 -2.80 -2.30
C ILE A 26 -11.41 -4.11 -1.52
N THR A 27 -12.56 -4.42 -0.94
CA THR A 27 -12.76 -5.59 -0.10
C THR A 27 -14.22 -6.01 -0.10
N GLY A 28 -14.53 -7.14 0.51
CA GLY A 28 -15.89 -7.63 0.67
C GLY A 28 -16.26 -8.72 -0.32
N TYR A 29 -17.44 -9.30 -0.11
CA TYR A 29 -18.00 -10.34 -0.95
C TYR A 29 -19.51 -10.39 -0.81
N GLY A 30 -20.17 -10.84 -1.87
CA GLY A 30 -21.61 -11.04 -1.94
C GLY A 30 -22.12 -12.10 -0.97
N GLY A 31 -23.25 -11.78 -0.34
CA GLY A 31 -24.03 -12.69 0.49
C GLY A 31 -25.15 -13.27 -0.36
N GLY A 32 -25.40 -14.57 -0.24
CA GLY A 32 -26.63 -15.12 -0.79
C GLY A 32 -27.86 -14.40 -0.23
N PHE A 33 -28.89 -14.20 -1.06
CA PHE A 33 -30.21 -13.69 -0.66
C PHE A 33 -30.32 -12.19 -0.29
N GLY A 34 -29.37 -11.34 -0.71
CA GLY A 34 -29.52 -9.88 -0.60
C GLY A 34 -29.45 -9.35 0.84
N ASP A 35 -28.68 -10.03 1.69
CA ASP A 35 -28.38 -9.58 3.05
C ASP A 35 -27.58 -8.26 2.99
N PRO A 36 -28.04 -7.18 3.65
CA PRO A 36 -27.40 -5.86 3.60
C PRO A 36 -26.01 -5.81 4.24
N ASP A 37 -25.63 -6.82 5.03
CA ASP A 37 -24.29 -6.91 5.63
C ASP A 37 -23.24 -7.47 4.65
N PHE A 38 -23.63 -7.81 3.43
CA PHE A 38 -22.74 -8.36 2.40
C PHE A 38 -22.72 -7.53 1.12
N GLY A 39 -21.61 -7.61 0.41
CA GLY A 39 -21.27 -6.83 -0.78
C GLY A 39 -19.84 -6.30 -0.67
N GLU A 40 -19.50 -5.39 -1.55
CA GLU A 40 -18.14 -4.85 -1.62
C GLU A 40 -18.06 -3.50 -0.93
N SER A 41 -16.90 -3.20 -0.39
CA SER A 41 -16.58 -1.94 0.24
C SER A 41 -15.33 -1.39 -0.41
N THR A 42 -15.36 -0.10 -0.75
CA THR A 42 -14.15 0.62 -1.16
C THR A 42 -13.79 1.60 -0.08
N ILE A 43 -12.53 1.53 0.35
CA ILE A 43 -11.89 2.46 1.26
C ILE A 43 -11.07 3.41 0.38
N ASP A 44 -11.47 4.68 0.35
CA ASP A 44 -10.80 5.73 -0.38
C ASP A 44 -10.04 6.65 0.58
N PHE A 45 -8.72 6.70 0.41
CA PHE A 45 -7.80 7.56 1.16
C PHE A 45 -7.53 8.89 0.45
N PHE A 46 -8.17 9.19 -0.69
CA PHE A 46 -7.97 10.43 -1.44
C PHE A 46 -8.42 11.67 -0.68
N THR A 47 -9.30 11.50 0.31
CA THR A 47 -9.67 12.56 1.28
C THR A 47 -8.80 12.55 2.56
N GLY A 48 -7.78 11.68 2.58
CA GLY A 48 -6.78 11.41 3.63
C GLY A 48 -7.29 11.30 5.05
N SER A 49 -8.53 10.82 5.12
CA SER A 49 -8.96 9.80 6.04
C SER A 49 -9.55 8.68 5.20
N ALA A 50 -9.60 7.46 5.74
CA ALA A 50 -10.41 6.40 5.15
C ALA A 50 -11.88 6.84 5.00
N SER A 51 -12.34 6.99 3.77
CA SER A 51 -13.75 7.17 3.42
C SER A 51 -14.28 5.86 2.86
N ILE A 52 -15.42 5.39 3.35
CA ILE A 52 -15.99 4.11 2.91
C ILE A 52 -17.20 4.35 2.02
N SER A 53 -17.18 3.74 0.85
CA SER A 53 -18.35 3.59 -0.01
C SER A 53 -18.73 2.12 -0.11
N LEU A 54 -20.01 1.83 0.11
CA LEU A 54 -20.58 0.51 -0.10
C LEU A 54 -20.96 0.37 -1.57
N ASN A 55 -20.37 -0.62 -2.22
CA ASN A 55 -20.52 -0.88 -3.64
C ASN A 55 -21.14 -2.26 -3.84
N HIS A 56 -21.80 -2.45 -4.99
CA HIS A 56 -22.20 -3.78 -5.47
C HIS A 56 -21.44 -4.02 -6.76
N MET A 57 -20.27 -4.62 -6.64
CA MET A 57 -19.45 -5.05 -7.77
C MET A 57 -19.68 -6.54 -8.02
N GLU A 58 -19.32 -7.03 -9.20
CA GLU A 58 -19.44 -8.46 -9.50
C GLU A 58 -18.32 -9.28 -8.84
N MET A 59 -17.19 -8.66 -8.51
CA MET A 59 -16.01 -9.34 -7.97
C MET A 59 -16.07 -9.45 -6.45
N ASP A 60 -16.15 -10.68 -5.97
CA ASP A 60 -15.89 -11.05 -4.58
C ASP A 60 -14.38 -11.06 -4.27
N PHE A 61 -14.04 -10.79 -3.02
CA PHE A 61 -12.67 -10.87 -2.52
C PHE A 61 -12.53 -11.86 -1.37
N ARG A 62 -11.54 -12.75 -1.53
CA ARG A 62 -10.92 -13.51 -0.44
C ARG A 62 -9.62 -12.82 0.00
N GLN A 63 -8.49 -13.50 0.01
CA GLN A 63 -7.22 -12.91 0.51
C GLN A 63 -6.37 -12.29 -0.59
N THR A 64 -6.43 -12.82 -1.82
CA THR A 64 -5.71 -12.23 -2.95
C THR A 64 -6.42 -10.97 -3.41
N HIS A 65 -5.70 -9.85 -3.39
CA HIS A 65 -6.19 -8.60 -3.94
C HIS A 65 -5.01 -7.75 -4.45
N ALA A 66 -5.15 -7.22 -5.65
CA ALA A 66 -4.33 -6.14 -6.16
C ALA A 66 -5.21 -5.19 -6.96
N ASN A 67 -5.00 -3.89 -6.78
CA ASN A 67 -5.63 -2.85 -7.58
C ASN A 67 -4.62 -1.77 -7.92
N ILE A 68 -4.99 -0.87 -8.82
CA ILE A 68 -4.22 0.33 -9.09
C ILE A 68 -5.15 1.46 -9.51
N SER A 69 -4.80 2.68 -9.14
CA SER A 69 -5.51 3.89 -9.50
C SER A 69 -4.62 4.80 -10.35
N ASP A 70 -5.20 5.78 -11.01
CA ASP A 70 -4.42 6.82 -11.66
C ASP A 70 -3.83 7.80 -10.61
N SER A 71 -3.00 8.73 -11.10
CA SER A 71 -2.40 9.78 -10.29
C SER A 71 -3.40 10.77 -9.66
N SER A 72 -4.67 10.74 -10.08
CA SER A 72 -5.80 11.52 -9.58
C SER A 72 -6.69 10.75 -8.60
N GLY A 73 -6.38 9.49 -8.31
CA GLY A 73 -7.12 8.65 -7.37
C GLY A 73 -8.30 7.91 -8.00
N ASN A 74 -8.47 7.96 -9.32
CA ASN A 74 -9.50 7.16 -9.98
C ASN A 74 -9.02 5.72 -10.11
N LEU A 75 -9.81 4.76 -9.63
CA LEU A 75 -9.54 3.35 -9.83
C LEU A 75 -9.39 3.04 -11.34
N LEU A 76 -8.37 2.25 -11.70
CA LEU A 76 -8.15 1.82 -13.09
C LEU A 76 -8.64 0.40 -13.31
N PHE A 77 -8.12 -0.54 -12.51
CA PHE A 77 -8.47 -1.96 -12.56
C PHE A 77 -8.04 -2.68 -11.29
N PHE A 78 -8.56 -3.88 -11.11
CA PHE A 78 -8.29 -4.71 -9.94
C PHE A 78 -8.50 -6.20 -10.21
N THR A 79 -8.02 -7.04 -9.30
CA THR A 79 -8.13 -8.50 -9.40
C THR A 79 -8.20 -9.17 -8.03
N ASN A 80 -8.99 -10.23 -7.95
CA ASN A 80 -9.04 -11.19 -6.83
C ASN A 80 -8.20 -12.46 -7.10
N GLY A 81 -7.41 -12.47 -8.17
CA GLY A 81 -6.61 -13.59 -8.62
C GLY A 81 -7.34 -14.60 -9.53
N TYR A 82 -8.67 -14.51 -9.69
CA TYR A 82 -9.44 -15.34 -10.62
C TYR A 82 -9.61 -14.66 -12.00
N TYR A 83 -9.88 -13.36 -12.00
CA TYR A 83 -10.00 -12.53 -13.20
C TYR A 83 -9.61 -11.07 -12.91
N ILE A 84 -9.44 -10.29 -13.97
CA ILE A 84 -9.17 -8.85 -13.91
C ILE A 84 -10.46 -8.10 -14.27
N ALA A 85 -10.86 -7.14 -13.44
CA ALA A 85 -11.98 -6.25 -13.67
C ALA A 85 -11.52 -4.82 -13.98
N ASP A 86 -12.27 -4.11 -14.81
CA ASP A 86 -12.10 -2.68 -15.06
C ASP A 86 -12.65 -1.83 -13.89
N ALA A 87 -12.44 -0.52 -13.93
CA ALA A 87 -12.86 0.41 -12.88
C ALA A 87 -14.38 0.41 -12.57
N ASN A 88 -15.22 -0.08 -13.48
CA ASN A 88 -16.68 -0.20 -13.28
C ASN A 88 -17.06 -1.52 -12.60
N GLY A 89 -16.09 -2.40 -12.34
CA GLY A 89 -16.31 -3.73 -11.81
C GLY A 89 -16.71 -4.78 -12.85
N ASP A 90 -16.73 -4.42 -14.14
CA ASP A 90 -16.95 -5.37 -15.24
C ASP A 90 -15.66 -6.17 -15.49
N THR A 91 -15.79 -7.42 -15.94
CA THR A 91 -14.62 -8.19 -16.42
C THR A 91 -13.91 -7.44 -17.56
N MET A 92 -12.61 -7.15 -17.38
CA MET A 92 -11.78 -6.47 -18.37
C MET A 92 -11.71 -7.29 -19.67
N LEU A 93 -11.54 -6.64 -20.83
CA LEU A 93 -11.33 -7.33 -22.09
C LEU A 93 -10.08 -8.22 -21.99
N ASN A 94 -10.23 -9.50 -22.31
CA ASN A 94 -9.23 -10.55 -22.08
C ASN A 94 -8.81 -10.71 -20.60
N GLY A 95 -9.61 -10.28 -19.62
CA GLY A 95 -9.31 -10.33 -18.18
C GLY A 95 -9.52 -11.70 -17.50
N THR A 96 -10.21 -12.64 -18.15
CA THR A 96 -10.51 -13.98 -17.58
C THR A 96 -9.35 -14.97 -17.72
N GLY A 97 -9.35 -16.02 -16.89
CA GLY A 97 -8.43 -17.15 -17.05
C GLY A 97 -6.97 -16.81 -16.72
N ILE A 98 -6.74 -15.81 -15.87
CA ILE A 98 -5.44 -15.63 -15.21
C ILE A 98 -5.23 -16.76 -14.19
N ASN A 99 -3.98 -17.01 -13.77
CA ASN A 99 -3.63 -18.07 -12.82
C ASN A 99 -4.16 -19.46 -13.25
N PRO A 100 -3.68 -20.03 -14.38
CA PRO A 100 -4.25 -21.26 -14.96
C PRO A 100 -3.91 -22.50 -14.12
N SER A 101 -4.73 -22.79 -13.11
CA SER A 101 -4.60 -23.93 -12.22
C SER A 101 -5.94 -24.52 -11.81
N THR A 102 -5.94 -25.80 -11.45
CA THR A 102 -7.09 -26.46 -10.80
C THR A 102 -7.45 -25.78 -9.48
N PHE A 103 -6.48 -25.24 -8.74
CA PHE A 103 -6.73 -24.49 -7.52
C PHE A 103 -7.57 -23.25 -7.80
N THR A 104 -7.19 -22.45 -8.78
CA THR A 104 -7.94 -21.23 -9.18
C THR A 104 -9.39 -21.54 -9.52
N ASN A 105 -9.66 -22.66 -10.18
CA ASN A 105 -11.02 -23.07 -10.51
C ASN A 105 -11.88 -23.46 -9.29
N MET A 106 -11.26 -23.77 -8.15
CA MET A 106 -11.98 -24.03 -6.89
C MET A 106 -12.41 -22.75 -6.17
N PHE A 107 -11.87 -21.59 -6.56
CA PHE A 107 -12.09 -20.29 -5.91
C PHE A 107 -12.49 -19.23 -6.94
N PRO A 108 -13.65 -19.39 -7.61
CA PRO A 108 -14.15 -18.41 -8.58
C PRO A 108 -14.48 -17.04 -7.95
N ASP A 109 -14.66 -17.01 -6.64
CA ASP A 109 -14.92 -15.86 -5.78
C ASP A 109 -13.65 -15.23 -5.19
N GLY A 110 -12.48 -15.61 -5.69
CA GLY A 110 -11.18 -15.02 -5.33
C GLY A 110 -10.29 -15.96 -4.54
N LEU A 111 -8.97 -15.85 -4.76
CA LEU A 111 -8.01 -16.79 -4.21
C LEU A 111 -7.75 -16.55 -2.70
N THR A 112 -7.57 -17.64 -1.95
CA THR A 112 -7.22 -17.61 -0.52
C THR A 112 -5.70 -17.57 -0.32
N ILE A 113 -5.01 -16.71 -1.07
CA ILE A 113 -3.55 -16.57 -1.02
C ILE A 113 -3.17 -15.09 -0.85
N PRO A 114 -2.79 -14.62 0.35
CA PRO A 114 -2.40 -13.22 0.52
C PRO A 114 -1.16 -12.90 -0.32
N GLN A 115 -1.10 -11.68 -0.85
CA GLN A 115 0.03 -11.20 -1.67
C GLN A 115 0.38 -12.08 -2.89
N ALA A 116 -0.60 -12.79 -3.46
CA ALA A 116 -0.42 -13.59 -4.68
C ALA A 116 -0.56 -12.79 -5.98
N SER A 117 -0.87 -11.51 -5.91
CA SER A 117 -0.96 -10.59 -7.05
C SER A 117 -0.30 -9.28 -6.67
N LEU A 118 0.41 -8.66 -7.60
CA LEU A 118 1.09 -7.38 -7.42
C LEU A 118 1.14 -6.64 -8.76
N ILE A 119 0.75 -5.37 -8.75
CA ILE A 119 0.70 -4.52 -9.94
C ILE A 119 1.80 -3.47 -9.84
N ILE A 120 2.57 -3.28 -10.92
CA ILE A 120 3.44 -2.12 -11.12
C ILE A 120 3.15 -1.46 -12.47
N PRO A 121 3.28 -0.12 -12.57
CA PRO A 121 3.37 0.53 -13.88
C PRO A 121 4.60 0.02 -14.64
N LYS A 122 4.47 -0.17 -15.95
CA LYS A 122 5.62 -0.49 -16.79
C LYS A 122 6.56 0.72 -16.84
N PRO A 123 7.87 0.56 -16.59
CA PRO A 123 8.80 1.67 -16.63
C PRO A 123 8.79 2.42 -17.97
N ASP A 124 8.76 3.76 -17.92
CA ASP A 124 8.68 4.70 -19.06
C ASP A 124 7.42 4.54 -19.96
N ASP A 125 6.36 3.94 -19.44
CA ASP A 125 5.10 3.71 -20.16
C ASP A 125 3.92 4.01 -19.23
N SER A 126 3.19 5.11 -19.47
CA SER A 126 2.13 5.59 -18.57
C SER A 126 0.82 4.81 -18.66
N ASP A 127 0.63 4.06 -19.73
CA ASP A 127 -0.63 3.40 -20.06
C ASP A 127 -0.56 1.89 -19.84
N THR A 128 0.65 1.33 -19.78
CA THR A 128 0.87 -0.11 -19.60
C THR A 128 1.22 -0.47 -18.16
N TYR A 129 0.66 -1.57 -17.68
CA TYR A 129 0.86 -2.11 -16.34
C TYR A 129 1.24 -3.58 -16.41
N PHE A 130 2.09 -3.99 -15.47
CA PHE A 130 2.48 -5.38 -15.27
C PHE A 130 1.81 -5.92 -14.01
N LEU A 131 1.04 -6.99 -14.18
CA LEU A 131 0.50 -7.82 -13.10
C LEU A 131 1.40 -9.05 -12.94
N PHE A 132 2.11 -9.12 -11.82
CA PHE A 132 2.79 -10.33 -11.36
C PHE A 132 1.83 -11.13 -10.50
N HIS A 133 1.64 -12.41 -10.81
CA HIS A 133 0.67 -13.22 -10.09
C HIS A 133 1.05 -14.70 -10.00
N THR A 134 0.59 -15.36 -8.94
CA THR A 134 0.82 -16.78 -8.65
C THR A 134 -0.46 -17.48 -8.17
N THR A 135 -0.45 -18.80 -8.23
CA THR A 135 -1.51 -19.67 -7.68
C THR A 135 -0.90 -20.98 -7.20
N ILE A 136 -1.68 -21.83 -6.54
CA ILE A 136 -1.22 -23.17 -6.16
C ILE A 136 -1.28 -24.06 -7.40
N ASP A 137 -0.12 -24.53 -7.86
CA ASP A 137 0.02 -25.37 -9.06
C ASP A 137 -0.12 -26.86 -8.77
N THR A 138 0.12 -27.28 -7.53
CA THR A 138 -0.02 -28.67 -7.09
C THR A 138 -0.74 -28.73 -5.76
N THR A 139 -1.79 -29.54 -5.67
CA THR A 139 -2.64 -29.66 -4.47
C THR A 139 -2.44 -30.94 -3.66
N VAL A 140 -1.72 -31.91 -4.21
CA VAL A 140 -1.49 -33.24 -3.61
C VAL A 140 -0.03 -33.64 -3.81
N PRO A 141 0.71 -34.09 -2.77
CA PRO A 141 0.29 -34.31 -1.39
C PRO A 141 0.29 -33.05 -0.51
N LEU A 142 0.85 -31.93 -0.99
CA LEU A 142 0.93 -30.64 -0.30
C LEU A 142 0.73 -29.52 -1.32
N TYR A 143 0.24 -28.36 -0.86
CA TYR A 143 0.16 -27.14 -1.68
C TYR A 143 1.56 -26.66 -2.07
N ALA A 144 1.79 -26.50 -3.37
CA ALA A 144 3.04 -25.98 -3.93
C ALA A 144 2.79 -24.99 -5.06
N VAL A 145 3.64 -23.98 -5.13
CA VAL A 145 3.68 -22.95 -6.17
C VAL A 145 4.98 -23.11 -6.96
N HIS A 146 4.85 -23.14 -8.28
CA HIS A 146 5.95 -23.35 -9.22
C HIS A 146 6.12 -22.17 -10.17
N PHE A 147 5.02 -21.51 -10.55
CA PHE A 147 5.05 -20.49 -11.59
C PHE A 147 4.83 -19.08 -11.02
N LEU A 148 5.70 -18.16 -11.42
CA LEU A 148 5.36 -16.73 -11.44
C LEU A 148 4.91 -16.37 -12.85
N TYR A 149 3.70 -15.84 -12.94
CA TYR A 149 3.14 -15.34 -14.18
C TYR A 149 3.26 -13.83 -14.26
N LEU A 150 3.44 -13.33 -15.48
CA LEU A 150 3.32 -11.94 -15.86
C LEU A 150 2.15 -11.79 -16.84
N THR A 151 1.28 -10.85 -16.53
CA THR A 151 0.20 -10.40 -17.42
C THR A 151 0.38 -8.90 -17.65
N GLU A 152 0.33 -8.46 -18.91
CA GLU A 152 0.47 -7.07 -19.31
C GLU A 152 -0.90 -6.49 -19.69
N ILE A 153 -1.21 -5.32 -19.14
CA ILE A 153 -2.48 -4.62 -19.30
C ILE A 153 -2.19 -3.25 -19.91
N ASP A 154 -2.91 -2.87 -20.96
CA ASP A 154 -2.83 -1.55 -21.59
C ASP A 154 -4.13 -0.79 -21.36
N MET A 155 -4.07 0.29 -20.58
CA MET A 155 -5.20 1.13 -20.22
C MET A 155 -5.63 2.10 -21.32
N SER A 156 -4.83 2.29 -22.38
CA SER A 156 -5.21 3.11 -23.53
C SER A 156 -6.26 2.43 -24.42
N LEU A 157 -6.45 1.12 -24.27
CA LEU A 157 -7.34 0.29 -25.07
C LEU A 157 -8.77 0.24 -24.51
N ASN A 158 -9.67 -0.37 -25.28
CA ASN A 158 -11.09 -0.58 -24.93
C ASN A 158 -11.81 0.69 -24.45
N GLY A 159 -11.51 1.84 -25.06
CA GLY A 159 -12.11 3.13 -24.71
C GLY A 159 -11.73 3.64 -23.31
N GLY A 160 -10.55 3.28 -22.80
CA GLY A 160 -10.06 3.66 -21.47
C GLY A 160 -10.42 2.68 -20.36
N LYS A 161 -11.12 1.58 -20.68
CA LYS A 161 -11.41 0.49 -19.74
C LYS A 161 -10.26 -0.53 -19.61
N GLY A 162 -9.27 -0.43 -20.49
CA GLY A 162 -8.13 -1.33 -20.54
C GLY A 162 -8.42 -2.68 -21.20
N GLU A 163 -7.34 -3.31 -21.65
CA GLU A 163 -7.32 -4.65 -22.24
C GLU A 163 -6.06 -5.40 -21.81
N VAL A 164 -6.21 -6.70 -21.55
CA VAL A 164 -5.06 -7.59 -21.36
C VAL A 164 -4.45 -7.95 -22.71
N ILE A 165 -3.22 -7.48 -22.95
CA ILE A 165 -2.52 -7.64 -24.24
C ILE A 165 -1.57 -8.83 -24.26
N ASN A 166 -1.00 -9.21 -23.11
CA ASN A 166 -0.19 -10.42 -22.94
C ASN A 166 -0.60 -11.10 -21.63
N LYS A 167 -0.97 -12.38 -21.66
CA LYS A 167 -1.55 -13.07 -20.49
C LYS A 167 -0.71 -14.26 -20.06
N ASN A 168 -0.58 -14.47 -18.75
CA ASN A 168 0.00 -15.67 -18.13
C ASN A 168 1.38 -16.05 -18.67
N GLN A 169 2.24 -15.06 -18.98
CA GLN A 169 3.61 -15.35 -19.42
C GLN A 169 4.38 -15.91 -18.22
N ILE A 170 4.91 -17.14 -18.34
CA ILE A 170 5.69 -17.74 -17.26
C ILE A 170 7.06 -17.06 -17.23
N VAL A 171 7.32 -16.27 -16.20
CA VAL A 171 8.58 -15.53 -16.02
C VAL A 171 9.51 -16.20 -15.01
N LEU A 172 8.98 -17.12 -14.20
CA LEU A 172 9.74 -18.00 -13.34
C LEU A 172 9.04 -19.37 -13.28
N ASN A 173 9.84 -20.44 -13.33
CA ASN A 173 9.42 -21.80 -13.05
C ASN A 173 10.40 -22.40 -12.03
N ASP A 174 10.05 -22.30 -10.75
CA ASP A 174 10.92 -22.64 -9.63
C ASP A 174 10.07 -22.93 -8.37
N SER A 175 10.65 -23.53 -7.34
CA SER A 175 9.95 -23.78 -6.08
C SER A 175 9.86 -22.49 -5.26
N ILE A 176 8.73 -21.79 -5.35
CA ILE A 176 8.50 -20.49 -4.71
C ILE A 176 7.47 -20.56 -3.57
N SER A 177 7.55 -19.58 -2.67
CA SER A 177 6.66 -19.46 -1.53
C SER A 177 5.22 -19.17 -1.96
N ILE A 178 4.27 -19.49 -1.08
CA ILE A 178 2.86 -19.20 -1.28
C ILE A 178 2.63 -17.70 -1.02
N GLY A 179 2.29 -16.95 -2.07
CA GLY A 179 2.07 -15.51 -1.98
C GLY A 179 3.37 -14.72 -1.80
N LYS A 180 3.32 -13.68 -0.95
CA LYS A 180 4.47 -12.85 -0.52
C LYS A 180 5.24 -12.19 -1.66
N ILE A 181 4.60 -11.99 -2.82
CA ILE A 181 5.19 -11.23 -3.92
C ILE A 181 5.36 -9.80 -3.44
N SER A 182 6.60 -9.29 -3.47
CA SER A 182 6.91 -7.92 -3.04
C SER A 182 7.63 -7.17 -4.15
N ALA A 183 7.52 -5.84 -4.15
CA ALA A 183 8.24 -5.01 -5.10
C ALA A 183 8.81 -3.74 -4.46
N VAL A 184 9.91 -3.26 -5.03
CA VAL A 184 10.55 -1.99 -4.64
C VAL A 184 11.19 -1.36 -5.87
N LYS A 185 11.11 -0.03 -6.02
CA LYS A 185 11.82 0.65 -7.10
C LYS A 185 13.32 0.49 -6.94
N HIS A 186 13.99 0.19 -8.04
CA HIS A 186 15.44 0.24 -8.16
C HIS A 186 15.96 1.63 -7.77
N GLY A 187 17.22 1.71 -7.34
CA GLY A 187 17.83 2.97 -6.90
C GLY A 187 17.93 4.05 -7.99
N ASN A 188 17.61 3.74 -9.25
CA ASN A 188 17.50 4.75 -10.31
C ASN A 188 16.11 5.44 -10.36
N GLY A 189 15.16 5.01 -9.53
CA GLY A 189 13.81 5.59 -9.42
C GLY A 189 12.85 5.23 -10.54
N ARG A 190 13.29 4.47 -11.56
CA ARG A 190 12.50 4.10 -12.75
C ARG A 190 12.21 2.60 -12.80
N ASP A 191 13.25 1.79 -12.63
CA ASP A 191 13.17 0.34 -12.75
C ASP A 191 12.64 -0.28 -11.45
N TRP A 192 12.26 -1.54 -11.46
CA TRP A 192 11.70 -2.24 -10.30
C TRP A 192 12.43 -3.54 -10.00
N TRP A 193 12.59 -3.83 -8.71
CA TRP A 193 12.86 -5.16 -8.21
C TRP A 193 11.55 -5.85 -7.84
N ILE A 194 11.33 -7.06 -8.35
CA ILE A 194 10.28 -7.97 -7.87
C ILE A 194 10.95 -9.09 -7.07
N ILE A 195 10.47 -9.32 -5.85
CA ILE A 195 11.02 -10.27 -4.90
C ILE A 195 10.04 -11.41 -4.66
N ILE A 196 10.57 -12.62 -4.72
CA ILE A 196 9.83 -13.85 -4.46
C ILE A 196 10.68 -14.75 -3.54
N PRO A 197 10.23 -15.01 -2.30
CA PRO A 197 10.88 -16.01 -1.45
C PRO A 197 10.73 -17.42 -2.04
N GLY A 198 11.77 -18.23 -1.96
CA GLY A 198 11.73 -19.64 -2.32
C GLY A 198 11.05 -20.47 -1.22
N THR A 199 10.42 -21.58 -1.58
CA THR A 199 9.78 -22.47 -0.60
C THR A 199 10.79 -23.43 0.03
N PHE A 200 10.67 -23.71 1.34
CA PHE A 200 11.60 -24.56 2.10
C PHE A 200 13.09 -24.18 1.94
N SER A 201 13.38 -22.91 1.69
CA SER A 201 14.71 -22.45 1.29
C SER A 201 15.03 -21.10 1.92
N SER A 202 16.32 -20.81 2.10
CA SER A 202 16.82 -19.45 2.35
C SER A 202 17.07 -18.67 1.05
N ARG A 203 16.43 -19.06 -0.06
CA ARG A 203 16.66 -18.48 -1.38
C ARG A 203 15.63 -17.39 -1.65
N TYR A 204 16.10 -16.20 -1.97
CA TYR A 204 15.28 -15.07 -2.41
C TYR A 204 15.51 -14.82 -3.89
N ILE A 205 14.49 -15.02 -4.72
CA ILE A 205 14.52 -14.75 -6.16
C ILE A 205 14.21 -13.26 -6.41
N LYS A 206 14.93 -12.67 -7.37
CA LYS A 206 14.90 -11.25 -7.70
C LYS A 206 14.78 -11.07 -9.21
N LEU A 207 13.77 -10.35 -9.66
CA LEU A 207 13.61 -9.94 -11.06
C LEU A 207 13.87 -8.45 -11.15
N LEU A 208 14.70 -8.02 -12.10
CA LEU A 208 14.86 -6.61 -12.47
C LEU A 208 13.93 -6.31 -13.65
N VAL A 209 13.02 -5.37 -13.46
CA VAL A 209 12.07 -4.91 -14.48
C VAL A 209 12.47 -3.53 -14.95
N THR A 210 12.58 -3.36 -16.26
CA THR A 210 13.04 -2.14 -16.95
C THR A 210 12.05 -1.80 -18.07
N PRO A 211 12.24 -0.70 -18.83
CA PRO A 211 11.33 -0.37 -19.94
C PRO A 211 11.22 -1.44 -21.03
N ILE A 212 12.23 -2.31 -21.16
CA ILE A 212 12.23 -3.44 -22.11
C ILE A 212 11.63 -4.72 -21.52
N GLY A 213 11.04 -4.67 -20.32
CA GLY A 213 10.52 -5.82 -19.59
C GLY A 213 11.52 -6.36 -18.54
N ILE A 214 11.48 -7.67 -18.27
CA ILE A 214 12.35 -8.32 -17.29
C ILE A 214 13.76 -8.45 -17.87
N SER A 215 14.70 -7.65 -17.38
CA SER A 215 16.08 -7.62 -17.88
C SER A 215 16.97 -8.69 -17.25
N SER A 216 16.66 -9.13 -16.03
CA SER A 216 17.42 -10.18 -15.36
C SER A 216 16.61 -10.91 -14.29
N VAL A 217 16.88 -12.20 -14.13
CA VAL A 217 16.42 -13.02 -13.02
C VAL A 217 17.63 -13.54 -12.27
N SER A 218 17.70 -13.28 -10.96
CA SER A 218 18.80 -13.72 -10.11
C SER A 218 18.26 -14.23 -8.78
N SER A 219 19.11 -14.80 -7.94
CA SER A 219 18.72 -15.17 -6.58
C SER A 219 19.88 -15.02 -5.62
N GLN A 220 19.57 -14.96 -4.33
CA GLN A 220 20.54 -14.93 -3.25
C GLN A 220 20.09 -15.89 -2.16
N ASN A 221 21.03 -16.72 -1.69
CA ASN A 221 20.80 -17.52 -0.50
C ASN A 221 21.27 -16.71 0.71
N ILE A 222 20.34 -16.34 1.57
CA ILE A 222 20.55 -15.62 2.81
C ILE A 222 19.34 -15.92 3.70
N GLY A 223 19.50 -15.97 5.00
CA GLY A 223 18.37 -16.32 5.84
C GLY A 223 18.45 -17.70 6.44
N ILE A 224 17.37 -18.07 7.11
CA ILE A 224 17.09 -19.43 7.56
C ILE A 224 16.13 -20.13 6.61
N HIS A 225 16.04 -21.46 6.73
CA HIS A 225 15.02 -22.24 6.04
C HIS A 225 13.72 -22.18 6.84
N THR A 226 12.70 -21.50 6.30
CA THR A 226 11.39 -21.48 6.95
C THR A 226 10.48 -22.58 6.38
N ILE A 227 9.57 -23.08 7.22
CA ILE A 227 8.47 -23.92 6.76
C ILE A 227 7.44 -22.98 6.13
N PRO A 228 7.21 -23.06 4.80
CA PRO A 228 6.35 -22.13 4.08
C PRO A 228 4.94 -22.20 4.64
N ARG A 229 4.44 -21.07 5.15
CA ARG A 229 3.06 -20.89 5.54
C ARG A 229 2.54 -19.55 5.06
N ILE A 230 1.25 -19.35 5.30
CA ILE A 230 0.61 -18.04 5.15
C ILE A 230 1.36 -17.04 6.05
N GLY A 231 1.61 -15.85 5.53
CA GLY A 231 2.34 -14.79 6.21
C GLY A 231 2.51 -13.62 5.26
N GLN A 232 3.34 -12.67 5.65
CA GLN A 232 3.46 -11.41 4.95
C GLN A 232 4.93 -11.07 4.67
N ALA A 233 5.19 -10.42 3.54
CA ALA A 233 6.48 -9.85 3.23
C ALA A 233 6.32 -8.44 2.67
N GLY A 234 7.40 -7.65 2.72
CA GLY A 234 7.36 -6.32 2.18
C GLY A 234 8.62 -5.51 2.46
N PHE A 235 8.62 -4.30 1.94
CA PHE A 235 9.69 -3.34 2.14
C PHE A 235 9.26 -2.24 3.11
N ASN A 236 10.24 -1.60 3.75
CA ASN A 236 10.03 -0.29 4.34
C ASN A 236 9.84 0.76 3.24
N ASN A 237 9.43 1.98 3.61
CA ASN A 237 9.12 3.00 2.61
C ASN A 237 10.36 3.51 1.86
N SER A 238 11.52 3.58 2.51
CA SER A 238 12.79 3.89 1.83
C SER A 238 13.30 2.76 0.93
N GLY A 239 12.69 1.57 1.01
CA GLY A 239 13.03 0.40 0.22
C GLY A 239 14.40 -0.20 0.50
N ASN A 240 15.02 0.15 1.63
CA ASN A 240 16.34 -0.36 2.05
C ASN A 240 16.27 -1.43 3.14
N LYS A 241 15.05 -1.80 3.58
CA LYS A 241 14.82 -2.95 4.45
C LYS A 241 13.71 -3.82 3.89
N TYR A 242 13.90 -5.12 3.97
CA TYR A 242 12.93 -6.13 3.56
C TYR A 242 12.61 -7.03 4.74
N PHE A 243 11.34 -7.28 5.00
CA PHE A 243 10.90 -8.27 5.98
C PHE A 243 10.20 -9.45 5.30
N HIS A 244 10.32 -10.61 5.92
CA HIS A 244 9.59 -11.82 5.56
C HIS A 244 9.11 -12.49 6.86
N LEU A 245 7.80 -12.63 7.00
CA LEU A 245 7.13 -13.31 8.10
C LEU A 245 6.48 -14.61 7.61
N ASP A 246 6.65 -15.67 8.40
CA ASP A 246 5.90 -16.92 8.31
C ASP A 246 5.05 -17.14 9.57
N PHE A 247 3.92 -17.86 9.44
CA PHE A 247 2.92 -18.09 10.51
C PHE A 247 3.47 -18.57 11.86
N ASN A 248 4.67 -19.15 11.88
CA ASN A 248 5.30 -19.68 13.08
C ASN A 248 5.83 -18.59 14.03
N GLY A 249 5.74 -17.30 13.65
CA GLY A 249 6.22 -16.18 14.46
C GLY A 249 7.66 -15.77 14.19
N GLU A 250 8.27 -16.31 13.14
CA GLU A 250 9.64 -15.97 12.73
C GLU A 250 9.57 -14.86 11.68
N ILE A 251 10.23 -13.75 11.96
CA ILE A 251 10.39 -12.63 11.03
C ILE A 251 11.87 -12.51 10.67
N GLU A 252 12.17 -12.67 9.39
CA GLU A 252 13.47 -12.33 8.85
C GLU A 252 13.47 -10.88 8.37
N LEU A 253 14.42 -10.09 8.87
CA LEU A 253 14.67 -8.72 8.43
C LEU A 253 16.03 -8.63 7.76
N PHE A 254 16.10 -7.96 6.63
CA PHE A 254 17.34 -7.75 5.87
C PHE A 254 17.49 -6.29 5.50
N ASP A 255 18.73 -5.83 5.42
CA ASP A 255 19.06 -4.64 4.63
C ASP A 255 19.06 -5.00 3.14
N PHE A 256 18.58 -4.10 2.29
CA PHE A 256 18.48 -4.29 0.84
C PHE A 256 19.10 -3.11 0.09
N ASP A 257 20.08 -3.40 -0.76
CA ASP A 257 20.67 -2.42 -1.66
C ASP A 257 19.82 -2.30 -2.93
N ARG A 258 19.12 -1.16 -3.10
CA ARG A 258 18.26 -0.91 -4.27
C ARG A 258 19.02 -0.77 -5.59
N CYS A 259 20.31 -0.47 -5.59
CA CYS A 259 21.14 -0.39 -6.80
C CYS A 259 21.60 -1.77 -7.28
N THR A 260 21.93 -2.67 -6.36
CA THR A 260 22.48 -4.00 -6.73
C THR A 260 21.48 -5.14 -6.56
N GLY A 261 20.39 -4.89 -5.84
CA GLY A 261 19.43 -5.91 -5.40
C GLY A 261 20.02 -6.89 -4.40
N LEU A 262 21.04 -6.53 -3.61
CA LEU A 262 21.68 -7.45 -2.67
C LEU A 262 21.07 -7.32 -1.27
N TYR A 263 20.80 -8.45 -0.64
CA TYR A 263 20.45 -8.53 0.76
C TYR A 263 21.70 -8.59 1.63
N SER A 264 21.64 -8.02 2.83
CA SER A 264 22.68 -8.12 3.85
C SER A 264 22.11 -7.98 5.25
N ASN A 265 22.94 -8.16 6.29
CA ASN A 265 22.59 -7.91 7.69
C ASN A 265 21.29 -8.58 8.15
N GLN A 266 21.18 -9.90 7.95
CA GLN A 266 20.04 -10.65 8.44
C GLN A 266 19.88 -10.48 9.96
N ILE A 267 18.67 -10.10 10.37
CA ILE A 267 18.21 -10.11 11.76
C ILE A 267 17.01 -11.04 11.82
N LEU A 268 17.08 -12.05 12.68
CA LEU A 268 15.94 -12.92 12.97
C LEU A 268 15.22 -12.40 14.22
N LEU A 269 13.94 -12.08 14.07
CA LEU A 269 13.05 -11.71 15.16
C LEU A 269 12.04 -12.83 15.38
N ASN A 270 11.71 -13.08 16.64
CA ASN A 270 10.74 -14.07 17.05
C ASN A 270 9.61 -13.37 17.81
N THR A 271 8.38 -13.68 17.41
CA THR A 271 7.15 -13.40 18.14
C THR A 271 6.60 -14.70 18.73
N THR A 272 5.43 -14.64 19.34
CA THR A 272 4.63 -15.84 19.64
C THR A 272 4.08 -16.47 18.36
N VAL A 273 3.77 -17.77 18.42
CA VAL A 273 3.18 -18.54 17.31
C VAL A 273 1.80 -17.95 16.94
N GLY A 274 1.46 -17.97 15.64
CA GLY A 274 0.21 -17.41 15.13
C GLY A 274 0.35 -15.99 14.59
N SER A 275 1.55 -15.62 14.14
CA SER A 275 1.84 -14.32 13.54
C SER A 275 1.61 -14.36 12.03
N ALA A 276 0.55 -13.70 11.56
CA ALA A 276 0.17 -13.71 10.15
C ALA A 276 0.47 -12.39 9.43
N GLY A 277 0.62 -11.28 10.16
CA GLY A 277 0.86 -9.97 9.58
C GLY A 277 2.07 -9.25 10.15
N ALA A 278 2.73 -8.49 9.29
CA ALA A 278 3.78 -7.55 9.67
C ALA A 278 3.75 -6.31 8.76
N CYS A 279 4.09 -5.16 9.32
CA CYS A 279 4.15 -3.90 8.57
C CYS A 279 5.17 -2.96 9.22
N LEU A 280 5.84 -2.16 8.39
CA LEU A 280 6.83 -1.18 8.82
C LEU A 280 6.17 0.20 8.95
N SER A 281 6.58 0.96 9.96
CA SER A 281 6.12 2.34 10.18
C SER A 281 6.56 3.26 9.05
N SER A 282 5.89 4.41 8.95
CA SER A 282 6.09 5.32 7.84
C SER A 282 7.51 5.91 7.82
N ASN A 283 8.11 6.13 8.99
CA ASN A 283 9.48 6.60 9.18
C ASN A 283 10.57 5.51 9.16
N ASP A 284 10.24 4.28 8.76
CA ASP A 284 11.15 3.14 8.66
C ASP A 284 11.78 2.65 9.99
N ARG A 285 11.37 3.19 11.14
CA ARG A 285 11.96 2.87 12.44
C ARG A 285 11.33 1.66 13.11
N PHE A 286 10.02 1.48 13.00
CA PHE A 286 9.30 0.47 13.75
C PHE A 286 8.79 -0.64 12.84
N LEU A 287 8.94 -1.87 13.29
CA LEU A 287 8.27 -3.03 12.71
C LEU A 287 7.15 -3.47 13.64
N TYR A 288 5.94 -3.56 13.11
CA TYR A 288 4.79 -4.14 13.80
C TYR A 288 4.58 -5.57 13.36
N SER A 289 4.18 -6.44 14.30
CA SER A 289 3.83 -7.83 14.00
C SER A 289 2.66 -8.28 14.87
N SER A 290 1.64 -8.83 14.22
CA SER A 290 0.49 -9.45 14.88
C SER A 290 0.87 -10.85 15.36
N ALA A 291 0.25 -11.32 16.44
CA ALA A 291 0.38 -12.69 16.92
C ALA A 291 -0.96 -13.15 17.49
N THR A 292 -1.94 -13.31 16.60
CA THR A 292 -3.33 -13.67 16.90
C THR A 292 -4.03 -12.72 17.88
N ASP A 293 -3.76 -12.82 19.19
CA ASP A 293 -4.38 -12.01 20.23
C ASP A 293 -3.51 -10.84 20.71
N SER A 294 -2.28 -10.75 20.22
CA SER A 294 -1.29 -9.77 20.68
C SER A 294 -0.68 -9.01 19.51
N LEU A 295 -0.32 -7.76 19.73
CA LEU A 295 0.38 -6.92 18.75
C LEU A 295 1.69 -6.41 19.34
N PHE A 296 2.79 -6.64 18.62
CA PHE A 296 4.13 -6.24 19.03
C PHE A 296 4.70 -5.16 18.12
N GLN A 297 5.54 -4.31 18.69
CA GLN A 297 6.36 -3.32 18.01
C GLN A 297 7.85 -3.61 18.30
N PHE A 298 8.69 -3.52 17.28
CA PHE A 298 10.15 -3.61 17.40
C PHE A 298 10.78 -2.30 16.92
N ASP A 299 11.74 -1.75 17.67
CA ASP A 299 12.54 -0.59 17.27
C ASP A 299 13.78 -1.04 16.49
N LEU A 300 13.78 -0.79 15.18
CA LEU A 300 14.86 -1.19 14.28
C LEU A 300 16.14 -0.36 14.45
N THR A 301 16.08 0.72 15.22
CA THR A 301 17.25 1.54 15.58
C THR A 301 17.91 1.08 16.89
N ALA A 302 17.27 0.15 17.62
CA ALA A 302 17.83 -0.39 18.85
C ALA A 302 19.07 -1.26 18.55
N ALA A 303 20.07 -1.19 19.42
CA ALA A 303 21.28 -2.02 19.31
C ALA A 303 20.98 -3.52 19.34
N ASN A 304 19.88 -3.92 19.99
CA ASN A 304 19.32 -5.26 19.93
C ASN A 304 17.82 -5.16 19.61
N VAL A 305 17.49 -5.37 18.34
CA VAL A 305 16.12 -5.23 17.82
C VAL A 305 15.17 -6.21 18.51
N GLN A 306 15.53 -7.48 18.68
CA GLN A 306 14.69 -8.45 19.40
C GLN A 306 14.37 -8.00 20.83
N ALA A 307 15.36 -7.46 21.55
CA ALA A 307 15.17 -7.02 22.94
C ALA A 307 14.32 -5.73 23.05
N SER A 308 14.08 -5.02 21.93
CA SER A 308 13.21 -3.83 21.90
C SER A 308 11.72 -4.16 21.78
N GLN A 309 11.38 -5.45 21.64
CA GLN A 309 10.00 -5.92 21.49
C GLN A 309 9.11 -5.34 22.59
N THR A 310 8.09 -4.60 22.18
CA THR A 310 7.11 -3.98 23.06
C THR A 310 5.71 -4.47 22.69
N LEU A 311 4.97 -4.98 23.67
CA LEU A 311 3.54 -5.28 23.50
C LEU A 311 2.77 -3.95 23.44
N VAL A 312 2.09 -3.69 22.32
CA VAL A 312 1.38 -2.43 22.10
C VAL A 312 -0.14 -2.58 22.11
N ALA A 313 -0.66 -3.80 21.93
CA ALA A 313 -2.07 -4.12 22.14
C ALA A 313 -2.30 -5.60 22.47
N VAL A 314 -3.41 -5.88 23.15
CA VAL A 314 -3.97 -7.21 23.39
C VAL A 314 -5.43 -7.17 22.96
N TYR A 315 -5.88 -8.21 22.25
CA TYR A 315 -7.25 -8.37 21.79
C TYR A 315 -8.23 -8.20 22.96
N ASP A 316 -9.20 -7.32 22.78
CA ASP A 316 -10.12 -6.86 23.82
C ASP A 316 -11.35 -7.76 24.03
N SER A 317 -11.38 -8.94 23.41
CA SER A 317 -12.52 -9.87 23.40
C SER A 317 -13.73 -9.38 22.60
N PHE A 318 -13.59 -8.35 21.75
CA PHE A 318 -14.68 -7.89 20.88
C PHE A 318 -15.08 -8.95 19.82
N LEU A 319 -16.37 -9.26 19.78
CA LEU A 319 -16.95 -10.10 18.74
C LEU A 319 -17.70 -9.22 17.75
N SER A 320 -17.33 -9.32 16.46
CA SER A 320 -18.09 -8.71 15.37
C SER A 320 -19.52 -9.22 15.42
N ALA A 321 -20.50 -8.31 15.43
CA ALA A 321 -21.91 -8.67 15.42
C ALA A 321 -22.27 -9.44 14.15
N GLY A 322 -23.33 -10.26 14.21
CA GLY A 322 -23.79 -11.10 13.10
C GLY A 322 -24.52 -12.35 13.57
N ALA A 323 -25.00 -13.17 12.62
CA ALA A 323 -25.64 -14.46 12.93
C ALA A 323 -24.69 -15.42 13.67
N PHE A 324 -23.39 -15.30 13.42
CA PHE A 324 -22.33 -16.00 14.12
C PHE A 324 -21.28 -14.97 14.56
N PRO A 325 -21.30 -14.51 15.83
CA PRO A 325 -20.30 -13.55 16.29
C PRO A 325 -18.89 -14.13 16.22
N LEU A 326 -17.99 -13.43 15.52
CA LEU A 326 -16.61 -13.87 15.28
C LEU A 326 -15.60 -12.93 15.93
N PRO A 327 -14.51 -13.45 16.52
CA PRO A 327 -13.49 -12.63 17.15
C PRO A 327 -12.67 -11.85 16.11
N THR A 328 -12.35 -10.59 16.45
CA THR A 328 -11.50 -9.70 15.65
C THR A 328 -10.03 -9.83 16.06
N PHE A 329 -9.43 -11.00 15.81
CA PHE A 329 -7.99 -11.22 16.07
C PHE A 329 -7.12 -10.41 15.11
N PHE A 330 -5.90 -10.06 15.53
CA PHE A 330 -4.94 -9.31 14.72
C PHE A 330 -4.33 -10.17 13.60
N GLU A 331 -4.33 -9.67 12.36
CA GLU A 331 -3.88 -10.43 11.18
C GLU A 331 -2.99 -9.58 10.25
N HIS A 332 -3.12 -9.63 8.92
CA HIS A 332 -2.28 -8.86 7.97
C HIS A 332 -2.40 -7.35 8.17
N MET A 333 -1.35 -6.61 7.81
CA MET A 333 -1.27 -5.15 7.99
C MET A 333 -0.76 -4.43 6.73
N ALA A 334 -1.24 -3.23 6.46
CA ALA A 334 -0.70 -2.39 5.40
C ALA A 334 -0.67 -0.91 5.82
N LEU A 335 0.40 -0.22 5.43
CA LEU A 335 0.50 1.24 5.57
C LEU A 335 -0.35 1.89 4.47
N ALA A 336 -1.27 2.75 4.89
CA ALA A 336 -2.15 3.50 4.00
C ALA A 336 -1.58 4.89 3.66
N PRO A 337 -2.07 5.55 2.59
CA PRO A 337 -1.63 6.89 2.17
C PRO A 337 -1.82 8.00 3.21
N ASP A 338 -2.73 7.83 4.17
CA ASP A 338 -2.96 8.74 5.29
C ASP A 338 -1.91 8.62 6.41
N GLY A 339 -0.92 7.73 6.24
CA GLY A 339 0.19 7.52 7.17
C GLY A 339 -0.16 6.58 8.33
N LYS A 340 -1.33 5.94 8.34
CA LYS A 340 -1.74 4.96 9.36
C LYS A 340 -1.53 3.54 8.88
N ILE A 341 -1.38 2.61 9.82
CA ILE A 341 -1.38 1.18 9.48
C ILE A 341 -2.77 0.62 9.75
N TYR A 342 -3.38 0.04 8.73
CA TYR A 342 -4.64 -0.68 8.84
C TYR A 342 -4.38 -2.16 8.90
N MET A 343 -5.19 -2.87 9.68
CA MET A 343 -4.98 -4.27 10.00
C MET A 343 -6.28 -5.06 9.84
N THR A 344 -6.19 -6.16 9.12
CA THR A 344 -7.28 -7.12 8.99
C THR A 344 -7.53 -7.84 10.30
N THR A 345 -8.73 -8.40 10.39
CA THR A 345 -9.08 -9.35 11.44
C THR A 345 -8.69 -10.75 10.98
N GLY A 346 -8.69 -11.74 11.87
CA GLY A 346 -8.47 -13.16 11.52
C GLY A 346 -9.72 -13.93 11.06
N ASN A 347 -10.84 -13.25 10.80
CA ASN A 347 -12.13 -13.87 10.47
C ASN A 347 -12.92 -13.04 9.45
N GLY A 348 -14.04 -13.58 8.97
CA GLY A 348 -15.02 -12.86 8.17
C GLY A 348 -15.81 -11.84 8.99
N THR A 349 -15.25 -10.65 9.24
CA THR A 349 -15.86 -9.59 10.07
C THR A 349 -16.14 -8.34 9.24
N GLN A 350 -16.65 -7.28 9.85
CA GLN A 350 -16.86 -5.97 9.21
C GLN A 350 -15.85 -4.92 9.68
N HIS A 351 -14.71 -5.32 10.24
CA HIS A 351 -13.81 -4.40 10.93
C HIS A 351 -12.36 -4.47 10.44
N TYR A 352 -11.68 -3.33 10.46
CA TYR A 352 -10.22 -3.24 10.57
C TYR A 352 -9.81 -2.63 11.91
N HIS A 353 -8.65 -3.05 12.42
CA HIS A 353 -7.93 -2.32 13.46
C HIS A 353 -7.03 -1.26 12.81
N ILE A 354 -6.65 -0.23 13.57
CA ILE A 354 -5.82 0.89 13.11
C ILE A 354 -4.68 1.10 14.10
N ILE A 355 -3.45 1.27 13.60
CA ILE A 355 -2.36 1.89 14.35
C ILE A 355 -2.31 3.34 13.87
N ASP A 356 -2.78 4.25 14.72
CA ASP A 356 -3.06 5.63 14.34
C ASP A 356 -1.80 6.50 14.25
N GLN A 357 -0.79 6.19 15.06
CA GLN A 357 0.48 6.92 15.11
C GLN A 357 1.67 5.95 14.96
N PRO A 358 1.84 5.27 13.81
CA PRO A 358 2.80 4.17 13.66
C PRO A 358 4.27 4.59 13.87
N ASP A 359 4.56 5.88 13.82
CA ASP A 359 5.89 6.45 14.07
C ASP A 359 6.19 6.70 15.55
N SER A 360 5.25 6.41 16.45
CA SER A 360 5.40 6.63 17.89
C SER A 360 5.81 5.36 18.64
N LEU A 361 6.69 5.52 19.64
CA LEU A 361 7.23 4.40 20.42
C LEU A 361 6.21 3.85 21.43
N GLY A 362 6.12 2.53 21.51
CA GLY A 362 5.31 1.80 22.47
C GLY A 362 3.82 2.08 22.29
N THR A 363 3.08 2.14 23.40
CA THR A 363 1.63 2.39 23.39
C THR A 363 1.24 3.77 22.85
N ALA A 364 2.20 4.70 22.69
CA ALA A 364 1.96 5.98 22.03
C ALA A 364 1.62 5.82 20.53
N CYS A 365 1.86 4.64 19.93
CA CYS A 365 1.39 4.35 18.57
C CYS A 365 -0.14 4.30 18.42
N ASN A 366 -0.88 4.27 19.54
CA ASN A 366 -2.33 4.40 19.59
C ASN A 366 -3.04 3.34 18.72
N VAL A 367 -3.02 2.09 19.18
CA VAL A 367 -3.74 1.00 18.52
C VAL A 367 -5.23 1.13 18.83
N ILE A 368 -6.02 1.41 17.80
CA ILE A 368 -7.48 1.49 17.84
C ILE A 368 -8.01 0.16 17.31
N GLN A 369 -8.42 -0.72 18.22
CA GLN A 369 -9.10 -1.96 17.81
C GLN A 369 -10.44 -1.61 17.17
N HIS A 370 -10.91 -2.44 16.22
CA HIS A 370 -12.17 -2.27 15.48
C HIS A 370 -12.44 -0.81 15.04
N GLY A 371 -11.37 -0.08 14.69
CA GLY A 371 -11.39 1.37 14.48
C GLY A 371 -12.03 1.80 13.17
N LEU A 372 -12.13 0.89 12.20
CA LEU A 372 -12.82 1.10 10.94
C LEU A 372 -13.91 0.05 10.78
N ASN A 373 -15.16 0.49 10.58
CA ASN A 373 -16.26 -0.39 10.20
C ASN A 373 -16.45 -0.31 8.69
N LEU A 374 -16.27 -1.44 8.00
CA LEU A 374 -16.36 -1.60 6.55
C LEU A 374 -17.79 -1.58 6.04
N GLY A 375 -18.80 -1.81 6.90
CA GLY A 375 -20.20 -1.91 6.53
C GLY A 375 -20.59 -3.25 5.88
N HIS A 376 -19.70 -3.87 5.11
CA HIS A 376 -19.87 -5.25 4.62
C HIS A 376 -18.85 -6.22 5.22
N TYR A 377 -19.23 -7.50 5.31
CA TYR A 377 -18.29 -8.57 5.65
C TYR A 377 -17.21 -8.69 4.58
N TYR A 378 -15.98 -8.98 5.00
CA TYR A 378 -14.86 -9.27 4.11
C TYR A 378 -14.05 -10.47 4.62
N TYR A 379 -13.10 -10.98 3.82
CA TYR A 379 -12.31 -12.16 4.17
C TYR A 379 -10.81 -11.87 4.17
N ASN A 380 -10.34 -11.18 5.22
CA ASN A 380 -8.91 -10.93 5.49
C ASN A 380 -8.15 -10.28 4.30
N THR A 381 -8.87 -9.50 3.49
CA THR A 381 -8.39 -8.89 2.26
C THR A 381 -7.59 -7.62 2.55
N LEU A 382 -6.41 -7.48 1.93
CA LEU A 382 -5.67 -6.22 1.78
C LEU A 382 -5.06 -6.17 0.37
N PRO A 383 -5.02 -4.98 -0.28
CA PRO A 383 -4.27 -4.83 -1.51
C PRO A 383 -2.77 -4.96 -1.29
N ASN A 384 -2.09 -5.63 -2.22
CA ASN A 384 -0.64 -5.74 -2.21
C ASN A 384 0.03 -4.58 -2.97
N HIS A 385 0.10 -3.41 -2.33
CA HIS A 385 0.70 -2.20 -2.90
C HIS A 385 2.18 -2.03 -2.46
N PRO A 386 3.15 -1.98 -3.39
CA PRO A 386 4.48 -1.46 -3.07
C PRO A 386 4.46 0.08 -2.90
N ASN A 387 5.57 0.66 -2.43
CA ASN A 387 5.73 2.11 -2.45
C ASN A 387 5.95 2.61 -3.90
N TYR A 388 4.86 3.02 -4.56
CA TYR A 388 4.87 3.59 -5.91
C TYR A 388 5.58 4.94 -6.00
N HIS A 389 5.72 5.66 -4.88
CA HIS A 389 6.26 7.02 -4.83
C HIS A 389 7.77 7.04 -4.57
N LEU A 390 8.40 5.88 -4.42
CA LEU A 390 9.82 5.82 -4.15
C LEU A 390 10.63 6.44 -5.31
N GLY A 391 11.53 7.37 -5.00
CA GLY A 391 12.37 8.06 -5.98
C GLY A 391 13.74 7.42 -6.22
N PRO A 392 14.57 8.03 -7.08
CA PRO A 392 15.97 7.67 -7.24
C PRO A 392 16.77 7.89 -5.94
N LEU A 393 17.81 7.09 -5.73
CA LEU A 393 18.86 7.32 -4.75
C LEU A 393 19.83 8.37 -5.32
N VAL A 394 19.54 9.63 -5.02
CA VAL A 394 20.35 10.77 -5.50
C VAL A 394 21.81 10.62 -5.08
N GLY A 395 22.72 10.73 -6.05
CA GLY A 395 24.16 10.63 -5.81
C GLY A 395 24.67 9.19 -5.61
N SER A 396 23.82 8.18 -5.82
CA SER A 396 24.24 6.77 -5.80
C SER A 396 24.91 6.35 -7.10
N VAL A 397 25.57 5.19 -7.07
CA VAL A 397 26.21 4.59 -8.26
C VAL A 397 25.22 4.21 -9.36
N CYS A 398 23.94 4.08 -9.03
CA CYS A 398 22.88 3.73 -9.97
C CYS A 398 22.01 4.93 -10.38
N ASP A 399 22.42 6.15 -10.02
CA ASP A 399 21.83 7.42 -10.47
C ASP A 399 22.25 7.74 -11.92
N THR A 400 22.16 6.75 -12.81
CA THR A 400 22.73 6.78 -14.18
C THR A 400 21.72 7.15 -15.25
N VAL A 401 20.42 7.19 -14.91
CA VAL A 401 19.34 7.57 -15.82
C VAL A 401 19.21 9.10 -15.93
N TYR A 402 19.75 9.85 -14.97
CA TYR A 402 19.75 11.31 -14.97
C TYR A 402 20.97 11.91 -15.66
N THR A 403 20.83 12.20 -16.96
CA THR A 403 21.81 12.99 -17.70
C THR A 403 21.63 14.49 -17.45
N GLY A 404 22.17 14.98 -16.32
CA GLY A 404 22.56 16.39 -16.15
C GLY A 404 21.45 17.45 -15.99
N ILE A 405 20.17 17.07 -16.05
CA ILE A 405 19.08 17.86 -15.47
C ILE A 405 18.54 16.98 -14.34
N PRO A 406 18.62 17.42 -13.06
CA PRO A 406 17.87 16.74 -12.00
C PRO A 406 16.45 16.52 -12.51
N PRO A 407 15.77 15.41 -12.18
CA PRO A 407 14.30 15.42 -12.34
C PRO A 407 13.85 16.74 -11.71
N PRO A 408 12.88 17.48 -12.28
CA PRO A 408 12.37 18.65 -11.57
C PRO A 408 12.13 18.15 -10.17
N GLU A 409 12.92 18.62 -9.17
CA GLU A 409 12.86 18.12 -7.79
C GLU A 409 11.40 17.87 -7.54
N GLU A 410 10.95 16.69 -7.09
CA GLU A 410 9.52 16.47 -6.90
C GLU A 410 8.99 17.63 -6.07
N ARG A 411 8.45 18.65 -6.76
CA ARG A 411 8.58 20.01 -6.24
C ARG A 411 7.64 19.99 -5.09
N LEU A 412 8.14 20.22 -3.88
CA LEU A 412 7.33 20.11 -2.68
C LEU A 412 5.99 20.78 -2.95
N THR A 413 4.96 19.94 -3.07
CA THR A 413 3.62 20.40 -3.38
C THR A 413 2.89 20.55 -2.07
N LEU A 414 2.06 21.57 -1.99
CA LEU A 414 1.13 21.76 -0.89
C LEU A 414 -0.16 22.32 -1.50
N LYS A 415 -1.25 21.61 -1.30
CA LYS A 415 -2.59 22.12 -1.54
C LYS A 415 -3.40 22.03 -0.25
N LEU A 416 -4.38 22.91 -0.12
CA LEU A 416 -5.25 22.98 1.05
C LEU A 416 -6.69 23.16 0.60
N TYR A 417 -7.58 22.29 1.09
CA TYR A 417 -9.00 22.33 0.77
C TYR A 417 -9.87 21.96 2.01
N PRO A 418 -11.08 22.54 2.15
CA PRO A 418 -11.58 23.68 1.40
C PRO A 418 -10.92 24.99 1.86
N SER A 419 -11.00 26.00 1.01
CA SER A 419 -10.75 27.39 1.37
C SER A 419 -11.84 28.23 0.67
N PRO A 420 -12.76 28.90 1.39
CA PRO A 420 -12.77 29.11 2.85
C PRO A 420 -13.05 27.86 3.70
N ASN A 421 -12.68 27.88 4.98
CA ASN A 421 -12.97 26.84 5.97
C ASN A 421 -13.20 27.42 7.39
N SER A 422 -13.52 26.57 8.37
CA SER A 422 -13.78 26.96 9.78
C SER A 422 -12.60 26.64 10.72
N GLY A 423 -11.39 26.51 10.18
CA GLY A 423 -10.22 26.00 10.90
C GLY A 423 -10.03 24.48 10.81
N ALA A 424 -10.97 23.77 10.18
CA ALA A 424 -10.81 22.37 9.76
C ALA A 424 -10.52 22.33 8.26
N PHE A 425 -9.39 21.76 7.85
CA PHE A 425 -9.02 21.65 6.45
C PHE A 425 -8.12 20.43 6.20
N GLN A 426 -8.09 20.01 4.95
CA GLN A 426 -7.24 18.96 4.43
C GLN A 426 -6.02 19.57 3.74
N ILE A 427 -4.86 18.95 3.89
CA ILE A 427 -3.69 19.24 3.08
C ILE A 427 -3.27 18.03 2.25
N THR A 428 -2.93 18.24 0.97
CA THR A 428 -2.25 17.24 0.12
C THR A 428 -0.85 17.74 -0.20
N TYR A 429 0.14 16.85 -0.15
CA TYR A 429 1.55 17.22 -0.27
C TYR A 429 2.41 16.06 -0.78
N THR A 430 3.57 16.41 -1.35
CA THR A 430 4.48 15.42 -1.92
C THR A 430 4.97 14.45 -0.84
N PRO A 431 4.79 13.12 -1.00
CA PRO A 431 5.34 12.13 -0.06
C PRO A 431 6.86 12.14 -0.15
N LEU A 432 7.54 12.32 0.99
CA LEU A 432 9.00 12.41 1.05
C LEU A 432 9.59 11.45 2.07
N PRO A 433 10.87 11.02 1.88
CA PRO A 433 11.63 10.22 2.84
C PRO A 433 12.09 11.02 4.07
N GLU A 434 11.33 12.02 4.47
CA GLU A 434 11.61 12.86 5.64
C GLU A 434 10.32 13.39 6.24
N ASN A 435 10.33 13.68 7.54
CA ASN A 435 9.19 14.34 8.16
C ASN A 435 9.15 15.79 7.69
N LEU A 436 7.96 16.31 7.45
CA LEU A 436 7.76 17.73 7.14
C LEU A 436 7.21 18.45 8.35
N ILE A 437 7.46 19.75 8.45
CA ILE A 437 6.81 20.59 9.46
C ILE A 437 5.75 21.41 8.76
N LEU A 438 4.47 21.17 9.10
CA LEU A 438 3.37 22.06 8.78
C LEU A 438 3.31 23.18 9.82
N GLN A 439 3.34 24.42 9.37
CA GLN A 439 3.10 25.61 10.21
C GLN A 439 1.99 26.44 9.59
N VAL A 440 1.11 27.00 10.42
CA VAL A 440 0.09 27.97 10.00
C VAL A 440 0.42 29.32 10.61
N PHE A 441 0.47 30.34 9.76
CA PHE A 441 0.72 31.72 10.15
C PHE A 441 -0.48 32.61 9.88
N ASN A 442 -0.74 33.57 10.77
CA ASN A 442 -1.70 34.65 10.51
C ASN A 442 -1.08 35.74 9.59
N ILE A 443 -1.86 36.75 9.20
CA ILE A 443 -1.37 37.85 8.34
C ILE A 443 -0.26 38.70 8.95
N LEU A 444 -0.07 38.65 10.27
CA LEU A 444 1.01 39.34 10.98
C LEU A 444 2.30 38.51 11.01
N GLY A 445 2.27 37.27 10.50
CA GLY A 445 3.40 36.35 10.51
C GLY A 445 3.56 35.58 11.82
N GLU A 446 2.57 35.61 12.71
CA GLU A 446 2.60 34.85 13.96
C GLU A 446 2.18 33.39 13.69
N GLU A 447 2.96 32.43 14.21
CA GLU A 447 2.62 31.01 14.16
C GLU A 447 1.44 30.74 15.10
N VAL A 448 0.36 30.21 14.54
CA VAL A 448 -0.86 29.84 15.28
C VAL A 448 -1.06 28.33 15.38
N TYR A 449 -0.28 27.55 14.62
CA TYR A 449 -0.33 26.09 14.64
C TYR A 449 0.96 25.49 14.07
N SER A 450 1.36 24.34 14.60
CA SER A 450 2.45 23.54 14.05
C SER A 450 2.19 22.05 14.26
N GLN A 451 2.48 21.24 13.25
CA GLN A 451 2.35 19.78 13.27
C GLN A 451 3.49 19.14 12.47
N LEU A 452 4.00 18.01 12.96
CA LEU A 452 4.88 17.14 12.18
C LEU A 452 4.03 16.28 11.23
N LEU A 453 4.34 16.33 9.94
CA LEU A 453 3.73 15.48 8.92
C LEU A 453 4.58 14.21 8.76
N PRO A 454 3.96 13.01 8.80
CA PRO A 454 4.69 11.74 8.70
C PRO A 454 5.41 11.59 7.35
N GLN A 455 6.52 10.85 7.35
CA GLN A 455 7.22 10.49 6.11
C GLN A 455 6.30 9.68 5.21
N TRP A 456 6.43 9.85 3.89
CA TRP A 456 5.67 9.10 2.88
C TRP A 456 4.13 9.22 2.96
N SER A 457 3.59 9.99 3.91
CA SER A 457 2.20 10.41 3.91
C SER A 457 2.01 11.44 2.79
N GLN A 458 0.85 11.38 2.16
CA GLN A 458 0.51 12.23 1.01
C GLN A 458 -0.53 13.28 1.39
N LEU A 459 -1.20 13.07 2.51
CA LEU A 459 -2.36 13.83 2.90
C LEU A 459 -2.54 13.78 4.42
N GLN A 460 -2.96 14.91 5.01
CA GLN A 460 -3.39 14.97 6.41
C GLN A 460 -4.65 15.82 6.57
N ASN A 461 -5.54 15.40 7.46
CA ASN A 461 -6.65 16.22 7.95
C ASN A 461 -6.20 17.01 9.16
N ILE A 462 -6.34 18.35 9.09
CA ILE A 462 -5.84 19.29 10.08
C ILE A 462 -7.00 20.02 10.72
N TYR A 463 -6.96 20.12 12.04
CA TYR A 463 -7.90 20.93 12.81
C TYR A 463 -7.14 21.90 13.70
N VAL A 464 -7.31 23.20 13.43
CA VAL A 464 -6.76 24.28 14.22
C VAL A 464 -7.92 24.97 14.97
N PRO A 465 -8.11 24.67 16.26
CA PRO A 465 -9.22 25.23 17.02
C PRO A 465 -9.06 26.75 17.18
N ASN A 466 -10.19 27.46 17.19
CA ASN A 466 -10.27 28.90 17.50
C ASN A 466 -9.55 29.85 16.52
N LEU A 467 -9.39 29.47 15.24
CA LEU A 467 -9.02 30.45 14.22
C LEU A 467 -10.14 31.48 14.03
N THR A 468 -9.78 32.76 14.09
CA THR A 468 -10.71 33.87 13.80
C THR A 468 -10.87 34.04 12.29
N ALA A 469 -12.01 34.55 11.84
CA ALA A 469 -12.22 34.87 10.43
C ALA A 469 -11.09 35.76 9.88
N GLY A 470 -10.46 35.34 8.78
CA GLY A 470 -9.25 35.98 8.30
C GLY A 470 -8.50 35.18 7.25
N VAL A 471 -7.34 35.70 6.88
CA VAL A 471 -6.42 35.10 5.93
C VAL A 471 -5.27 34.45 6.68
N TYR A 472 -4.93 33.23 6.29
CA TYR A 472 -3.83 32.47 6.86
C TYR A 472 -2.91 31.92 5.77
N MET A 473 -1.69 31.57 6.16
CA MET A 473 -0.71 30.90 5.31
C MET A 473 -0.30 29.59 5.96
N ALA A 474 -0.66 28.47 5.31
CA ALA A 474 -0.12 27.17 5.65
C ALA A 474 1.20 26.97 4.90
N THR A 475 2.24 26.54 5.61
CA THR A 475 3.58 26.33 5.06
C THR A 475 4.07 24.96 5.48
N ILE A 476 4.52 24.15 4.53
CA ILE A 476 5.27 22.92 4.81
C ILE A 476 6.75 23.16 4.51
N THR A 477 7.59 22.67 5.41
CA THR A 477 9.05 22.79 5.30
C THR A 477 9.68 21.40 5.34
N SER A 478 10.50 21.13 4.32
CA SER A 478 11.39 19.97 4.17
C SER A 478 12.84 20.40 4.44
N SER A 479 13.80 19.48 4.49
CA SER A 479 15.22 19.85 4.61
C SER A 479 15.76 20.62 3.39
N ALA A 480 15.14 20.44 2.22
CA ALA A 480 15.59 21.01 0.96
C ALA A 480 14.76 22.23 0.51
N SER A 481 13.47 22.28 0.85
CA SER A 481 12.58 23.32 0.32
C SER A 481 11.38 23.62 1.23
N THR A 482 10.73 24.75 0.95
CA THR A 482 9.52 25.20 1.65
C THR A 482 8.43 25.49 0.64
N LYS A 483 7.19 25.12 0.96
CA LYS A 483 6.02 25.43 0.13
C LYS A 483 4.91 26.01 0.99
N SER A 484 4.33 27.11 0.52
CA SER A 484 3.23 27.79 1.22
C SER A 484 1.98 27.88 0.34
N VAL A 485 0.82 27.79 0.98
CA VAL A 485 -0.49 28.02 0.39
C VAL A 485 -1.30 28.97 1.29
N LYS A 486 -1.99 29.92 0.67
CA LYS A 486 -2.88 30.85 1.35
C LYS A 486 -4.28 30.25 1.45
N PHE A 487 -4.93 30.40 2.60
CA PHE A 487 -6.33 30.00 2.78
C PHE A 487 -7.12 31.03 3.59
N LEU A 488 -8.45 30.94 3.50
CA LEU A 488 -9.38 31.81 4.21
C LEU A 488 -10.10 31.02 5.31
N VAL A 489 -10.27 31.64 6.47
CA VAL A 489 -11.15 31.17 7.55
C VAL A 489 -12.36 32.10 7.63
N GLU A 490 -13.56 31.54 7.72
CA GLU A 490 -14.85 32.27 7.83
C GLU A 490 -15.63 31.92 9.09
#